data_AF-A0A2D6J317-F1
#
_entry.id   AF-A0A2D6J317-F1
#
_cell.length_a   1.000
_cell.length_b   1.000
_cell.length_c   1.000
_cell.angle_alpha   90.00
_cell.angle_beta   90.00
_cell.angle_gamma   90.00
#
_symmetry.space_group_name_H-M   'P 1'
#
loop_
_entity.id
_entity.type
_entity.pdbx_description
1 polymer ?
#
loop_
_entity_poly.entity_id
_entity_poly.type
_entity_poly.pdbx_seq_one_letter_code
_entity_poly.pdbx_strand_id
1 'polypeptide(L)'
;MGIDERIRQGVIEALPEAKEIQNKELRERVYDAWAMSLAASGYTKIEDIPASGVPDSPPMKSGTQADHLRSVARLSVAIAKELRDTFEQFDVDMDEVIAGGLCHDLGKPFEFDPTHQARWESDPRKTGWPSIRHTVYGVHVALSAGLPEKIAHIAGAHSLEGEHIKRSLAATIVHYADCTFWNVLGKAGILES
;
A
#
# COMPACT_ATOMS: atom_id res chain seq x y z
N MET A 1 -15.52 -9.08 -11.40
CA MET A 1 -14.39 -9.88 -11.92
C MET A 1 -14.19 -11.06 -10.97
N GLY A 2 -13.83 -12.23 -11.48
CA GLY A 2 -13.51 -13.36 -10.61
C GLY A 2 -12.16 -13.12 -9.93
N ILE A 3 -12.06 -13.44 -8.65
CA ILE A 3 -10.78 -13.38 -7.91
C ILE A 3 -10.04 -14.70 -8.16
N ASP A 4 -8.77 -14.62 -8.54
CA ASP A 4 -7.93 -15.82 -8.64
C ASP A 4 -7.63 -16.33 -7.23
N GLU A 5 -8.18 -17.49 -6.88
CA GLU A 5 -8.09 -18.05 -5.53
C GLU A 5 -6.66 -18.43 -5.13
N ARG A 6 -5.82 -18.79 -6.11
CA ARG A 6 -4.42 -19.13 -5.83
C ARG A 6 -3.62 -17.88 -5.47
N ILE A 7 -3.81 -16.79 -6.21
CA ILE A 7 -3.20 -15.49 -5.88
C ILE A 7 -3.72 -15.01 -4.53
N ARG A 8 -5.03 -15.09 -4.30
CA ARG A 8 -5.67 -14.70 -3.05
C ARG A 8 -5.11 -15.44 -1.84
N GLN A 9 -4.92 -16.75 -1.95
CA GLN A 9 -4.31 -17.55 -0.89
C GLN A 9 -2.87 -17.08 -0.57
N GLY A 10 -2.08 -16.75 -1.60
CA GLY A 10 -0.75 -16.15 -1.41
C GLY A 10 -0.80 -14.81 -0.69
N VAL A 11 -1.79 -13.96 -1.00
CA VAL A 11 -1.99 -12.68 -0.30
C VAL A 11 -2.33 -12.88 1.19
N ILE A 12 -3.16 -13.87 1.52
CA ILE A 12 -3.51 -14.20 2.92
C ILE A 12 -2.26 -14.60 3.72
N GLU A 13 -1.34 -15.34 3.10
CA GLU A 13 -0.08 -15.76 3.69
C GLU A 13 0.89 -14.58 3.83
N ALA A 14 0.95 -13.70 2.84
CA ALA A 14 1.80 -12.51 2.82
C ALA A 14 1.38 -11.44 3.82
N LEU A 15 0.09 -11.32 4.14
CA LEU A 15 -0.47 -10.24 4.99
C LEU A 15 -1.18 -10.78 6.25
N PRO A 16 -0.46 -11.43 7.18
CA PRO A 16 -1.08 -12.01 8.37
C PRO A 16 -1.71 -10.98 9.30
N GLU A 17 -1.22 -9.73 9.31
CA GLU A 17 -1.71 -8.61 10.12
C GLU A 17 -3.18 -8.26 9.79
N ALA A 18 -3.68 -8.59 8.59
CA ALA A 18 -5.09 -8.39 8.26
C ALA A 18 -6.03 -9.20 9.18
N LYS A 19 -5.55 -10.26 9.85
CA LYS A 19 -6.33 -11.01 10.85
C LYS A 19 -6.69 -10.18 12.09
N GLU A 20 -5.96 -9.09 12.35
CA GLU A 20 -6.24 -8.15 13.43
C GLU A 20 -7.44 -7.23 13.13
N ILE A 21 -7.87 -7.13 11.86
CA ILE A 21 -9.08 -6.41 11.46
C ILE A 21 -10.31 -7.19 11.95
N GLN A 22 -11.10 -6.56 12.81
CA GLN A 22 -12.29 -7.16 13.44
C GLN A 22 -13.47 -7.25 12.47
N ASN A 23 -13.65 -6.22 11.64
CA ASN A 23 -14.62 -6.22 10.56
C ASN A 23 -14.21 -7.24 9.49
N LYS A 24 -14.89 -8.41 9.54
CA LYS A 24 -14.63 -9.52 8.61
C LYS A 24 -14.79 -9.11 7.15
N GLU A 25 -15.79 -8.29 6.81
CA GLU A 25 -15.98 -7.86 5.42
C GLU A 25 -14.81 -7.00 4.94
N LEU A 26 -14.39 -6.01 5.73
CA LEU A 26 -13.22 -5.20 5.43
C LEU A 26 -11.97 -6.06 5.25
N ARG A 27 -11.76 -7.04 6.14
CA ARG A 27 -10.63 -7.97 6.07
C ARG A 27 -10.62 -8.77 4.75
N GLU A 28 -11.74 -9.38 4.37
CA GLU A 28 -11.80 -10.13 3.11
C GLU A 28 -11.55 -9.21 1.90
N ARG A 29 -12.06 -7.97 1.95
CA ARG A 29 -11.86 -6.96 0.91
C ARG A 29 -10.41 -6.52 0.76
N VAL A 30 -9.62 -6.51 1.84
CA VAL A 30 -8.16 -6.27 1.77
C VAL A 30 -7.48 -7.35 0.92
N TYR A 31 -7.82 -8.62 1.16
CA TYR A 31 -7.27 -9.74 0.40
C TYR A 31 -7.71 -9.71 -1.07
N ASP A 32 -9.00 -9.45 -1.30
CA ASP A 32 -9.58 -9.36 -2.64
C ASP A 32 -8.95 -8.23 -3.46
N ALA A 33 -8.69 -7.07 -2.85
CA ALA A 33 -8.07 -5.93 -3.50
C ALA A 33 -6.64 -6.22 -3.96
N TRP A 34 -5.82 -6.83 -3.11
CA TRP A 34 -4.46 -7.24 -3.47
C TRP A 34 -4.46 -8.33 -4.55
N ALA A 35 -5.33 -9.34 -4.43
CA ALA A 35 -5.45 -10.38 -5.44
C ALA A 35 -5.85 -9.83 -6.80
N MET A 36 -6.79 -8.87 -6.82
CA MET A 36 -7.21 -8.17 -8.03
C MET A 36 -6.09 -7.32 -8.62
N SER A 37 -5.32 -6.60 -7.80
CA SER A 37 -4.20 -5.80 -8.27
C SER A 37 -3.10 -6.64 -8.91
N LEU A 38 -2.72 -7.74 -8.24
CA LEU A 38 -1.74 -8.70 -8.76
C LEU A 38 -2.22 -9.31 -10.08
N ALA A 39 -3.47 -9.81 -10.14
CA ALA A 39 -4.07 -10.39 -11.34
C ALA A 39 -4.14 -9.42 -12.54
N ALA A 40 -4.05 -8.10 -12.30
CA ALA A 40 -4.02 -7.06 -13.33
C ALA A 40 -2.59 -6.65 -13.76
N SER A 41 -1.56 -7.37 -13.32
CA SER A 41 -0.14 -7.11 -13.60
C SER A 41 0.60 -8.41 -13.94
N GLY A 42 1.91 -8.30 -14.21
CA GLY A 42 2.83 -9.42 -14.39
C GLY A 42 3.24 -10.11 -13.09
N TYR A 43 2.81 -9.61 -11.92
CA TYR A 43 3.12 -10.18 -10.61
C TYR A 43 2.03 -11.13 -10.13
N THR A 44 2.43 -12.22 -9.46
CA THR A 44 1.49 -13.17 -8.83
C THR A 44 1.60 -13.20 -7.31
N LYS A 45 2.63 -12.56 -6.75
CA LYS A 45 2.90 -12.44 -5.32
C LYS A 45 3.31 -11.01 -4.99
N ILE A 46 3.02 -10.57 -3.78
CA ILE A 46 3.42 -9.24 -3.29
C ILE A 46 4.94 -9.17 -3.21
N GLU A 47 5.58 -10.26 -2.80
CA GLU A 47 7.02 -10.38 -2.60
C GLU A 47 7.84 -10.27 -3.89
N ASP A 48 7.21 -10.48 -5.05
CA ASP A 48 7.85 -10.35 -6.36
C ASP A 48 7.95 -8.87 -6.81
N ILE A 49 7.20 -7.97 -6.16
CA ILE A 49 7.24 -6.53 -6.44
C ILE A 49 8.54 -5.95 -5.86
N PRO A 50 9.32 -5.16 -6.62
CA PRO A 50 10.50 -4.50 -6.09
C PRO A 50 10.18 -3.67 -4.84
N ALA A 51 10.91 -3.92 -3.76
CA ALA A 51 10.63 -3.35 -2.46
C ALA A 51 11.29 -1.97 -2.32
N SER A 52 10.77 -0.99 -3.06
CA SER A 52 11.19 0.42 -3.03
C SER A 52 9.97 1.35 -2.93
N GLY A 53 10.19 2.64 -2.61
CA GLY A 53 9.12 3.62 -2.47
C GLY A 53 8.42 3.93 -3.80
N VAL A 54 9.22 4.12 -4.85
CA VAL A 54 8.80 4.33 -6.26
C VAL A 54 9.78 3.57 -7.18
N PRO A 55 9.41 3.29 -8.46
CA PRO A 55 10.24 2.48 -9.36
C PRO A 55 11.71 2.90 -9.45
N ASP A 56 11.98 4.21 -9.43
CA ASP A 56 13.35 4.77 -9.57
C ASP A 56 14.08 4.99 -8.24
N SER A 57 13.52 4.53 -7.11
CA SER A 57 14.16 4.65 -5.79
C SER A 57 14.90 3.38 -5.40
N PRO A 58 16.00 3.48 -4.62
CA PRO A 58 16.77 2.31 -4.22
C PRO A 58 15.90 1.31 -3.44
N PRO A 59 15.86 0.03 -3.85
CA PRO A 59 15.12 -0.99 -3.13
C PRO A 59 15.82 -1.38 -1.82
N MET A 60 15.13 -2.13 -0.97
CA MET A 60 15.74 -2.75 0.20
C MET A 60 16.79 -3.80 -0.23
N LYS A 61 17.95 -3.80 0.42
CA LYS A 61 19.00 -4.83 0.26
C LYS A 61 18.53 -6.23 0.69
N SER A 62 17.62 -6.26 1.67
CA SER A 62 16.98 -7.47 2.18
C SER A 62 15.57 -7.16 2.66
N GLY A 63 14.68 -8.14 2.53
CA GLY A 63 13.25 -7.97 2.78
C GLY A 63 12.45 -7.82 1.48
N THR A 64 11.13 -7.80 1.62
CA THR A 64 10.17 -7.85 0.52
C THR A 64 9.17 -6.69 0.60
N GLN A 65 8.43 -6.45 -0.48
CA GLN A 65 7.31 -5.51 -0.43
C GLN A 65 6.25 -5.95 0.61
N ALA A 66 6.10 -7.24 0.90
CA ALA A 66 5.24 -7.70 1.99
C ALA A 66 5.76 -7.22 3.35
N ASP A 67 7.08 -7.31 3.61
CA ASP A 67 7.67 -6.81 4.87
C ASP A 67 7.43 -5.31 5.06
N HIS A 68 7.49 -4.54 3.97
CA HIS A 68 7.14 -3.12 3.96
C HIS A 68 5.68 -2.90 4.39
N LEU A 69 4.71 -3.49 3.70
CA LEU A 69 3.28 -3.32 4.00
C LEU A 69 2.93 -3.70 5.44
N ARG A 70 3.47 -4.84 5.89
CA ARG A 70 3.26 -5.35 7.25
C ARG A 70 3.86 -4.42 8.29
N SER A 71 5.04 -3.87 8.01
CA SER A 71 5.69 -2.91 8.91
C SER A 71 4.93 -1.60 8.99
N VAL A 72 4.47 -1.04 7.85
CA VAL A 72 3.65 0.17 7.82
C VAL A 72 2.35 -0.02 8.60
N ALA A 73 1.67 -1.17 8.46
CA ALA A 73 0.49 -1.47 9.27
C ALA A 73 0.81 -1.48 10.78
N ARG A 74 1.87 -2.17 11.20
CA ARG A 74 2.27 -2.23 12.62
C ARG A 74 2.73 -0.88 13.18
N LEU A 75 3.49 -0.10 12.40
CA LEU A 75 3.90 1.26 12.77
C LEU A 75 2.69 2.18 12.91
N SER A 76 1.73 2.07 11.99
CA SER A 76 0.48 2.83 12.05
C SER A 76 -0.33 2.50 13.31
N VAL A 77 -0.40 1.21 13.67
CA VAL A 77 -1.01 0.76 14.93
C VAL A 77 -0.28 1.31 16.14
N ALA A 78 1.06 1.31 16.14
CA ALA A 78 1.87 1.81 17.24
C ALA A 78 1.65 3.33 17.46
N ILE A 79 1.64 4.11 16.38
CA ILE A 79 1.34 5.55 16.41
C ILE A 79 -0.07 5.78 16.97
N ALA A 80 -1.07 5.06 16.45
CA ALA A 80 -2.45 5.21 16.89
C ALA A 80 -2.65 4.85 18.36
N LYS A 81 -1.98 3.81 18.86
CA LYS A 81 -2.03 3.41 20.26
C LYS A 81 -1.39 4.44 21.18
N GLU A 82 -0.18 4.88 20.87
CA GLU A 82 0.52 5.88 21.68
C GLU A 82 -0.32 7.15 21.80
N LEU A 83 -0.83 7.67 20.68
CA LEU A 83 -1.61 8.91 20.70
C LEU A 83 -2.95 8.75 21.43
N ARG A 84 -3.58 7.57 21.35
CA ARG A 84 -4.79 7.25 22.11
C ARG A 84 -4.52 7.20 23.62
N ASP A 85 -3.40 6.61 24.02
CA ASP A 85 -3.02 6.50 25.42
C ASP A 85 -2.64 7.87 26.02
N THR A 86 -2.09 8.76 25.20
CA THR A 86 -1.69 10.12 25.61
C THR A 86 -2.84 11.13 25.57
N PHE A 87 -3.78 11.02 24.62
CA PHE A 87 -4.84 11.99 24.41
C PHE A 87 -6.22 11.33 24.37
N GLU A 88 -7.04 11.56 25.41
CA GLU A 88 -8.38 10.96 25.54
C GLU A 88 -9.32 11.27 24.36
N GLN A 89 -9.18 12.44 23.73
CA GLN A 89 -9.97 12.84 22.57
C GLN A 89 -9.51 12.21 21.24
N PHE A 90 -8.43 11.42 21.24
CA PHE A 90 -7.92 10.78 20.04
C PHE A 90 -8.76 9.54 19.70
N ASP A 91 -9.71 9.74 18.79
CA ASP A 91 -10.60 8.69 18.30
C ASP A 91 -10.26 8.33 16.84
N VAL A 92 -9.74 7.13 16.64
CA VAL A 92 -9.45 6.56 15.31
C VAL A 92 -9.84 5.09 15.28
N ASP A 93 -10.46 4.68 14.18
CA ASP A 93 -10.84 3.30 13.91
C ASP A 93 -9.58 2.45 13.63
N MET A 94 -9.31 1.47 14.51
CA MET A 94 -8.13 0.60 14.36
C MET A 94 -8.21 -0.31 13.14
N ASP A 95 -9.40 -0.74 12.73
CA ASP A 95 -9.57 -1.57 11.54
C ASP A 95 -9.22 -0.75 10.29
N GLU A 96 -9.56 0.53 10.27
CA GLU A 96 -9.18 1.47 9.21
C GLU A 96 -7.68 1.70 9.15
N VAL A 97 -7.02 1.85 10.31
CA VAL A 97 -5.56 2.04 10.40
C VAL A 97 -4.83 0.80 9.86
N ILE A 98 -5.24 -0.39 10.27
CA ILE A 98 -4.62 -1.66 9.82
C ILE A 98 -4.89 -1.86 8.32
N ALA A 99 -6.15 -1.77 7.88
CA ALA A 99 -6.51 -1.95 6.48
C ALA A 99 -5.82 -0.91 5.58
N GLY A 100 -5.76 0.35 6.02
CA GLY A 100 -5.08 1.43 5.33
C GLY A 100 -3.59 1.19 5.20
N GLY A 101 -2.92 0.78 6.28
CA GLY A 101 -1.50 0.42 6.26
C GLY A 101 -1.20 -0.75 5.33
N LEU A 102 -2.10 -1.73 5.23
CA LEU A 102 -1.92 -2.86 4.30
C LEU A 102 -2.30 -2.52 2.84
N CYS A 103 -3.14 -1.52 2.61
CA CYS A 103 -3.68 -1.20 1.28
C CYS A 103 -3.13 0.08 0.64
N HIS A 104 -2.30 0.85 1.33
CA HIS A 104 -1.83 2.14 0.82
C HIS A 104 -1.14 2.02 -0.56
N ASP A 105 -0.47 0.89 -0.77
CA ASP A 105 0.35 0.58 -1.94
C ASP A 105 -0.34 -0.33 -2.99
N LEU A 106 -1.66 -0.44 -2.95
CA LEU A 106 -2.43 -1.32 -3.85
C LEU A 106 -2.15 -1.10 -5.35
N GLY A 107 -1.65 0.07 -5.75
CA GLY A 107 -1.32 0.35 -7.15
C GLY A 107 0.10 0.00 -7.58
N LYS A 108 0.98 -0.43 -6.68
CA LYS A 108 2.36 -0.79 -7.03
C LYS A 108 2.45 -1.91 -8.08
N PRO A 109 1.64 -2.99 -8.05
CA PRO A 109 1.70 -4.02 -9.09
C PRO A 109 1.56 -3.45 -10.51
N PHE A 110 0.70 -2.45 -10.70
CA PHE A 110 0.51 -1.80 -11.99
C PHE A 110 1.65 -0.83 -12.35
N GLU A 111 2.08 0.01 -11.39
CA GLU A 111 3.14 0.99 -11.64
C GLU A 111 4.50 0.31 -11.85
N PHE A 112 4.81 -0.74 -11.10
CA PHE A 112 6.10 -1.43 -11.15
C PHE A 112 6.18 -2.48 -12.26
N ASP A 113 5.07 -2.80 -12.92
CA ASP A 113 5.05 -3.81 -13.98
C ASP A 113 6.09 -3.49 -15.07
N PRO A 114 7.05 -4.39 -15.34
CA PRO A 114 8.13 -4.14 -16.31
C PRO A 114 7.62 -3.86 -17.73
N THR A 115 6.48 -4.44 -18.11
CA THR A 115 5.84 -4.21 -19.41
C THR A 115 5.26 -2.80 -19.47
N HIS A 116 4.66 -2.31 -18.37
CA HIS A 116 4.19 -0.94 -18.29
C HIS A 116 5.32 0.07 -18.29
N GLN A 117 6.37 -0.14 -17.48
CA GLN A 117 7.55 0.72 -17.44
C GLN A 117 8.21 0.82 -18.82
N ALA A 118 8.52 -0.31 -19.46
CA ALA A 118 9.11 -0.31 -20.80
C ALA A 118 8.22 0.40 -21.84
N ARG A 119 6.89 0.22 -21.76
CA ARG A 119 5.95 0.90 -22.65
C ARG A 119 5.96 2.42 -22.43
N TRP A 120 5.94 2.88 -21.19
CA TRP A 120 5.92 4.30 -20.84
C TRP A 120 7.22 5.01 -21.20
N GLU A 121 8.36 4.37 -20.94
CA GLU A 121 9.69 4.86 -21.30
C GLU A 121 9.89 4.95 -22.82
N SER A 122 9.31 4.02 -23.59
CA SER A 122 9.53 3.95 -25.04
C SER A 122 9.06 5.19 -25.82
N ASP A 123 7.96 5.81 -25.40
CA ASP A 123 7.48 7.11 -25.92
C ASP A 123 6.49 7.75 -24.93
N PRO A 124 6.99 8.56 -23.96
CA PRO A 124 6.16 9.19 -22.95
C PRO A 124 5.06 10.10 -23.52
N ARG A 125 5.16 10.56 -24.78
CA ARG A 125 4.15 11.44 -25.40
C ARG A 125 2.83 10.71 -25.67
N LYS A 126 2.81 9.38 -25.70
CA LYS A 126 1.59 8.59 -25.98
C LYS A 126 0.73 8.40 -24.74
N THR A 127 1.34 8.14 -23.59
CA THR A 127 0.62 7.75 -22.36
C THR A 127 1.15 8.41 -21.08
N GLY A 128 2.28 9.12 -21.12
CA GLY A 128 2.98 9.61 -19.93
C GLY A 128 3.95 8.59 -19.32
N TRP A 129 4.79 9.04 -18.36
CA TRP A 129 5.74 8.22 -17.60
C TRP A 129 6.00 8.79 -16.18
N PRO A 130 5.69 8.03 -15.10
CA PRO A 130 4.72 6.93 -15.14
C PRO A 130 3.36 7.44 -15.64
N SER A 131 2.64 6.63 -16.41
CA SER A 131 1.33 7.03 -16.95
C SER A 131 0.29 7.19 -15.83
N ILE A 132 0.31 6.28 -14.85
CA ILE A 132 -0.52 6.31 -13.64
C ILE A 132 0.36 5.85 -12.48
N ARG A 133 0.45 6.67 -11.42
CA ARG A 133 1.19 6.34 -10.19
C ARG A 133 0.42 5.36 -9.31
N HIS A 134 1.13 4.65 -8.43
CA HIS A 134 0.54 3.65 -7.52
C HIS A 134 -0.57 4.21 -6.63
N THR A 135 -0.54 5.48 -6.26
CA THR A 135 -1.62 6.12 -5.47
C THR A 135 -2.93 6.15 -6.26
N VAL A 136 -2.89 6.65 -7.50
CA VAL A 136 -4.06 6.79 -8.37
C VAL A 136 -4.60 5.41 -8.77
N TYR A 137 -3.73 4.48 -9.15
CA TYR A 137 -4.15 3.12 -9.46
C TYR A 137 -4.63 2.38 -8.21
N GLY A 138 -4.06 2.67 -7.04
CA GLY A 138 -4.48 2.13 -5.75
C GLY A 138 -5.91 2.53 -5.39
N VAL A 139 -6.30 3.79 -5.63
CA VAL A 139 -7.70 4.24 -5.51
C VAL A 139 -8.62 3.42 -6.42
N HIS A 140 -8.24 3.23 -7.68
CA HIS A 140 -9.01 2.43 -8.63
C HIS A 140 -9.20 0.99 -8.14
N VAL A 141 -8.13 0.35 -7.68
CA VAL A 141 -8.18 -1.02 -7.14
C VAL A 141 -9.06 -1.07 -5.90
N ALA A 142 -8.86 -0.17 -4.94
CA ALA A 142 -9.61 -0.18 -3.69
C ALA A 142 -11.12 -0.11 -3.93
N LEU A 143 -11.57 0.87 -4.73
CA LEU A 143 -12.98 1.05 -5.03
C LEU A 143 -13.55 -0.12 -5.85
N SER A 144 -12.79 -0.65 -6.81
CA SER A 144 -13.23 -1.77 -7.65
C SER A 144 -13.37 -3.08 -6.87
N ALA A 145 -12.56 -3.26 -5.82
CA ALA A 145 -12.63 -4.42 -4.92
C ALA A 145 -13.79 -4.32 -3.90
N GLY A 146 -14.42 -3.15 -3.77
CA GLY A 146 -15.44 -2.88 -2.77
C GLY A 146 -14.89 -2.45 -1.40
N LEU A 147 -13.63 -2.00 -1.32
CA LEU A 147 -13.14 -1.33 -0.12
C LEU A 147 -13.86 0.03 0.05
N PRO A 148 -14.11 0.48 1.29
CA PRO A 148 -14.79 1.74 1.52
C PRO A 148 -13.92 2.93 1.10
N GLU A 149 -14.56 4.06 0.79
CA GLU A 149 -13.89 5.29 0.33
C GLU A 149 -12.74 5.71 1.23
N LYS A 150 -12.87 5.53 2.55
CA LYS A 150 -11.82 5.85 3.53
C LYS A 150 -10.50 5.10 3.29
N ILE A 151 -10.54 3.85 2.82
CA ILE A 151 -9.34 3.07 2.47
C ILE A 151 -8.79 3.50 1.10
N ALA A 152 -9.68 3.78 0.14
CA ALA A 152 -9.27 4.34 -1.15
C ALA A 152 -8.58 5.71 -0.97
N HIS A 153 -9.09 6.54 -0.06
CA HIS A 153 -8.48 7.82 0.33
C HIS A 153 -7.07 7.63 0.89
N ILE A 154 -6.86 6.64 1.76
CA ILE A 154 -5.51 6.33 2.27
C ILE A 154 -4.57 5.95 1.11
N ALA A 155 -4.99 5.06 0.21
CA ALA A 155 -4.20 4.69 -0.96
C ALA A 155 -3.87 5.90 -1.85
N GLY A 156 -4.85 6.77 -2.12
CA GLY A 156 -4.65 7.97 -2.93
C GLY A 156 -3.83 9.08 -2.26
N ALA A 157 -3.86 9.15 -0.92
CA ALA A 157 -3.32 10.28 -0.17
C ALA A 157 -2.03 9.98 0.60
N HIS A 158 -1.58 8.74 0.72
CA HIS A 158 -0.40 8.44 1.53
C HIS A 158 0.91 8.95 0.92
N SER A 159 1.00 9.16 -0.41
CA SER A 159 2.20 9.65 -1.10
C SER A 159 2.04 11.12 -1.56
N LEU A 160 2.78 11.54 -2.58
CA LEU A 160 2.86 12.93 -3.07
C LEU A 160 1.51 13.52 -3.49
N GLU A 161 0.59 12.72 -4.06
CA GLU A 161 -0.77 13.20 -4.40
C GLU A 161 -1.51 13.72 -3.16
N GLY A 162 -1.17 13.19 -1.98
CA GLY A 162 -1.69 13.63 -0.69
C GLY A 162 -1.33 15.07 -0.33
N GLU A 163 -0.30 15.67 -0.94
CA GLU A 163 0.06 17.08 -0.71
C GLU A 163 -0.96 18.06 -1.30
N HIS A 164 -1.82 17.57 -2.20
CA HIS A 164 -2.87 18.37 -2.84
C HIS A 164 -4.26 18.19 -2.22
N ILE A 165 -4.38 17.37 -1.17
CA ILE A 165 -5.65 17.06 -0.51
C ILE A 165 -5.48 17.09 1.01
N LYS A 166 -6.61 17.20 1.72
CA LYS A 166 -6.62 17.09 3.18
C LYS A 166 -6.69 15.61 3.58
N ARG A 167 -5.59 15.06 4.10
CA ARG A 167 -5.54 13.68 4.61
C ARG A 167 -6.54 13.49 5.76
N SER A 168 -7.18 12.32 5.81
CA SER A 168 -7.96 11.90 6.98
C SER A 168 -7.02 11.60 8.14
N LEU A 169 -7.56 11.37 9.35
CA LEU A 169 -6.75 11.00 10.50
C LEU A 169 -5.95 9.70 10.25
N ALA A 170 -6.63 8.64 9.82
CA ALA A 170 -5.98 7.37 9.49
C ALA A 170 -4.98 7.50 8.34
N ALA A 171 -5.31 8.26 7.28
CA ALA A 171 -4.37 8.51 6.17
C ALA A 171 -3.12 9.28 6.63
N THR A 172 -3.26 10.22 7.57
CA THR A 172 -2.14 10.95 8.15
C THR A 172 -1.21 10.01 8.92
N ILE A 173 -1.79 9.11 9.73
CA ILE A 173 -1.02 8.10 10.48
C ILE A 173 -0.26 7.19 9.51
N VAL A 174 -0.94 6.65 8.50
CA VAL A 174 -0.34 5.73 7.51
C VAL A 174 0.76 6.44 6.70
N HIS A 175 0.54 7.68 6.27
CA HIS A 175 1.55 8.49 5.58
C HIS A 175 2.83 8.64 6.42
N TYR A 176 2.71 9.00 7.70
CA TYR A 176 3.88 9.14 8.56
C TYR A 176 4.54 7.81 8.90
N ALA A 177 3.77 6.72 9.01
CA ALA A 177 4.32 5.37 9.20
C ALA A 177 5.15 4.93 7.98
N ASP A 178 4.63 5.12 6.76
CA ASP A 178 5.32 4.84 5.50
C ASP A 178 6.59 5.70 5.34
N CYS A 179 6.48 7.01 5.56
CA CYS A 179 7.65 7.91 5.56
C CYS A 179 8.69 7.48 6.59
N THR A 180 8.26 7.08 7.79
CA THR A 180 9.16 6.61 8.85
C THR A 180 9.90 5.36 8.41
N PHE A 181 9.19 4.39 7.81
CA PHE A 181 9.79 3.15 7.33
C PHE A 181 10.95 3.43 6.37
N TRP A 182 10.69 4.15 5.26
CA TRP A 182 11.71 4.40 4.24
C TRP A 182 12.85 5.27 4.75
N ASN A 183 12.55 6.34 5.49
CA ASN A 183 13.58 7.27 5.98
C ASN A 183 14.51 6.62 6.99
N VAL A 184 13.96 5.84 7.94
CA VAL A 184 14.77 5.17 8.96
C VAL A 184 15.62 4.06 8.34
N LEU A 185 15.07 3.26 7.43
CA LEU A 185 15.84 2.22 6.71
C LEU A 185 16.97 2.82 5.86
N GLY A 186 16.69 3.94 5.18
CA GLY A 186 17.71 4.68 4.42
C GLY A 186 18.86 5.14 5.32
N LYS A 187 18.56 5.72 6.49
CA LYS A 187 19.60 6.11 7.47
C LYS A 187 20.33 4.94 8.10
N ALA A 188 19.67 3.79 8.23
CA ALA A 188 20.28 2.55 8.71
C ALA A 188 21.15 1.84 7.64
N GLY A 189 21.19 2.34 6.40
CA GLY A 189 21.95 1.72 5.31
C GLY A 189 21.35 0.41 4.82
N ILE A 190 20.04 0.21 5.00
CA ILE A 190 19.31 -1.01 4.59
C ILE A 190 18.85 -0.93 3.13
N LEU A 191 18.73 0.27 2.57
CA LEU A 191 18.44 0.46 1.14
C LEU A 191 19.72 0.35 0.30
N GLU A 192 19.57 -0.05 -0.96
CA GLU A 192 20.63 0.01 -1.97
C GLU A 192 21.17 1.44 -2.14
N SER A 193 22.39 1.55 -2.69
CA SER A 193 23.12 2.81 -2.84
C SER A 193 22.93 3.43 -4.22
#